data_AF-A0A8H2ZQ05-F1
#
_entry.id   AF-A0A8H2ZQ05-F1
#
_cell.length_a   1.000
_cell.length_b   1.000
_cell.length_c   1.000
_cell.angle_alpha   90.00
_cell.angle_beta   90.00
_cell.angle_gamma   90.00
#
_symmetry.space_group_name_H-M   'P 1'
#
loop_
_entity.id
_entity.type
_entity.pdbx_description
1 polymer ?
#
loop_
_entity_poly.entity_id
_entity_poly.type
_entity_poly.pdbx_seq_one_letter_code
_entity_poly.pdbx_strand_id
1 'polypeptide(L)'
;MLPSSPYPPFKTDTSFVYWAEKFQSKIQLRHWKRENRKWDFIINEFGKRGIRKNNMQFWYSYYNRTLKEMSYFKKAVQADIVKTCERLGESIMELHMRQADYDGCWERIAALMVMHSSRWTAARVKYAWTHGVSDLFPDLMLSL
;
A
#
# COMPACT_ATOMS: atom_id res chain seq x y z
N MET A 1 12.25 21.35 -15.30
CA MET A 1 12.29 21.26 -13.83
C MET A 1 10.89 20.90 -13.36
N LEU A 2 10.70 19.75 -12.71
CA LEU A 2 9.38 19.37 -12.17
C LEU A 2 9.07 20.25 -10.96
N PRO A 3 7.83 20.78 -10.82
CA PRO A 3 7.47 21.59 -9.68
C PRO A 3 7.54 20.74 -8.40
N SER A 4 8.25 21.26 -7.41
CA SER A 4 8.33 20.69 -6.06
C SER A 4 6.94 20.60 -5.45
N SER A 5 6.57 19.40 -4.98
CA SER A 5 5.28 19.13 -4.33
C SER A 5 5.04 20.13 -3.19
N PRO A 6 3.82 20.70 -3.07
CA PRO A 6 3.49 21.70 -2.04
C PRO A 6 3.41 21.11 -0.62
N TYR A 7 3.71 19.82 -0.45
CA TYR A 7 3.59 19.12 0.81
C TYR A 7 4.95 18.91 1.46
N PRO A 8 5.09 19.16 2.78
CA PRO A 8 6.33 18.86 3.49
C PRO A 8 6.67 17.37 3.31
N PRO A 9 7.96 17.02 3.17
CA PRO A 9 8.37 15.63 3.20
C PRO A 9 7.80 14.99 4.48
N PHE A 10 7.20 13.80 4.34
CA PHE A 10 6.56 13.10 5.45
C PHE A 10 7.47 13.09 6.68
N LYS A 11 6.90 13.24 7.89
CA LYS A 11 7.65 12.93 9.12
C LYS A 11 7.96 11.42 9.12
N THR A 12 9.10 11.07 8.53
CA THR A 12 9.69 9.74 8.54
C THR A 12 10.39 9.56 9.88
N ASP A 13 9.62 9.26 10.91
CA ASP A 13 10.21 8.81 12.16
C ASP A 13 10.76 7.37 12.02
N THR A 14 11.55 6.94 13.00
CA THR A 14 12.16 5.60 13.02
C THR A 14 11.10 4.48 12.91
N SER A 15 9.89 4.71 13.42
CA SER A 15 8.77 3.75 13.37
C SER A 15 8.22 3.58 11.96
N PHE A 16 8.14 4.67 11.20
CA PHE A 16 7.77 4.66 9.80
C PHE A 16 8.82 3.95 8.94
N VAL A 17 10.10 4.29 9.11
CA VAL A 17 11.20 3.67 8.36
C VAL A 17 11.23 2.15 8.57
N TYR A 18 11.19 1.72 9.83
CA TYR A 18 11.15 0.29 10.16
C TYR A 18 9.91 -0.41 9.55
N TRP A 19 8.74 0.25 9.60
CA TRP A 19 7.54 -0.29 8.97
C TRP A 19 7.69 -0.39 7.45
N ALA A 20 8.26 0.62 6.79
CA ALA A 20 8.42 0.70 5.34
C ALA A 20 9.33 -0.42 4.83
N GLU A 21 10.46 -0.69 5.49
CA GLU A 21 11.36 -1.81 5.15
C GLU A 21 10.65 -3.18 5.23
N LYS A 22 9.86 -3.39 6.31
CA LYS A 22 9.07 -4.61 6.45
C LYS A 22 7.98 -4.69 5.39
N PHE A 23 7.38 -3.57 5.02
CA PHE A 23 6.37 -3.49 3.98
C PHE A 23 6.94 -3.85 2.61
N GLN A 24 8.11 -3.32 2.25
CA GLN A 24 8.81 -3.68 1.01
C GLN A 24 9.07 -5.18 0.91
N SER A 25 9.43 -5.82 2.02
CA SER A 25 9.60 -7.27 2.07
C SER A 25 8.29 -8.03 1.76
N LYS A 26 7.13 -7.49 2.15
CA LYS A 26 5.81 -8.08 1.81
C LYS A 26 5.51 -7.96 0.31
N ILE A 27 5.75 -6.78 -0.26
CA ILE A 27 5.53 -6.52 -1.69
C ILE A 27 6.45 -7.39 -2.55
N GLN A 28 7.74 -7.45 -2.22
CA GLN A 28 8.69 -8.33 -2.91
C GLN A 28 8.25 -9.79 -2.88
N LEU A 29 7.78 -10.28 -1.73
CA LEU A 29 7.26 -11.64 -1.59
C LEU A 29 6.05 -11.88 -2.49
N ARG A 30 5.11 -10.92 -2.56
CA ARG A 30 3.96 -10.94 -3.48
C ARG A 30 4.41 -11.05 -4.94
N HIS A 31 5.38 -10.23 -5.38
CA HIS A 31 5.90 -10.27 -6.75
C HIS A 31 6.55 -11.63 -7.08
N TRP A 32 7.45 -12.12 -6.23
CA TRP A 32 8.08 -13.43 -6.47
C TRP A 32 7.07 -14.57 -6.50
N LYS A 33 6.01 -14.51 -5.70
CA LYS A 33 4.94 -15.52 -5.81
C LYS A 33 4.11 -15.37 -7.08
N ARG A 34 3.85 -14.16 -7.56
CA ARG A 34 3.19 -13.89 -8.85
C ARG A 34 4.03 -14.40 -10.03
N GLU A 35 5.36 -14.29 -9.94
CA GLU A 35 6.33 -14.84 -10.90
C GLU A 35 6.55 -16.36 -10.75
N ASN A 36 5.77 -17.04 -9.90
CA ASN A 36 5.90 -18.46 -9.63
C ASN A 36 7.28 -18.91 -9.11
N ARG A 37 8.00 -18.04 -8.39
CA ARG A 37 9.26 -18.41 -7.74
C ARG A 37 9.02 -19.47 -6.66
N LYS A 38 9.93 -20.45 -6.60
CA LYS A 38 9.94 -21.52 -5.59
C LYS A 38 10.28 -20.97 -4.20
N TRP A 39 9.84 -21.67 -3.15
CA TRP A 39 10.11 -21.24 -1.78
C TRP A 39 11.60 -21.24 -1.44
N ASP A 40 12.39 -22.18 -1.96
CA ASP A 40 13.84 -22.22 -1.72
C ASP A 40 14.55 -20.97 -2.24
N PHE A 41 14.14 -20.48 -3.42
CA PHE A 41 14.62 -19.21 -3.97
C PHE A 41 14.30 -18.05 -3.02
N ILE A 42 13.06 -17.97 -2.55
CA ILE A 42 12.59 -16.91 -1.65
C ILE A 42 13.34 -16.95 -0.32
N ILE A 43 13.53 -18.15 0.26
CA ILE A 43 14.28 -18.35 1.50
C ILE A 43 15.72 -17.89 1.33
N ASN A 44 16.39 -18.27 0.24
CA ASN A 44 17.77 -17.88 -0.04
C ASN A 44 17.91 -16.36 -0.22
N GLU A 45 17.06 -15.74 -1.04
CA GLU A 45 17.11 -14.30 -1.30
C GLU A 45 16.83 -13.45 -0.06
N PHE A 46 15.86 -13.85 0.77
CA PHE A 46 15.64 -13.17 2.04
C PHE A 46 16.74 -13.48 3.08
N GLY A 47 17.34 -14.66 3.02
CA GLY A 47 18.51 -15.03 3.83
C GLY A 47 19.71 -14.12 3.58
N LYS A 48 20.00 -13.79 2.32
CA LYS A 48 21.04 -12.81 1.92
C LYS A 48 20.82 -11.42 2.51
N ARG A 49 19.55 -11.06 2.79
CA ARG A 49 19.13 -9.80 3.43
C ARG A 49 19.07 -9.90 4.96
N GLY A 50 19.60 -10.97 5.54
CA GLY A 50 19.63 -11.20 6.99
C GLY A 50 18.33 -11.72 7.60
N ILE A 51 17.31 -12.06 6.80
CA ILE A 51 16.04 -12.61 7.30
C ILE A 51 16.16 -14.13 7.43
N ARG A 52 16.48 -14.59 8.65
CA ARG A 52 16.78 -16.01 8.96
C ARG A 52 15.53 -16.88 9.16
N LYS A 53 14.52 -16.77 8.30
CA LYS A 53 13.36 -17.68 8.30
C LYS A 53 13.67 -18.86 7.38
N ASN A 54 14.14 -19.96 7.93
CA ASN A 54 14.60 -21.10 7.12
C ASN A 54 13.51 -22.13 6.82
N ASN A 55 12.34 -22.02 7.45
CA ASN A 55 11.24 -22.97 7.28
C ASN A 55 10.15 -22.39 6.36
N MET A 56 9.83 -23.16 5.32
CA MET A 56 8.82 -22.86 4.30
C MET A 56 7.45 -22.52 4.90
N GLN A 57 7.02 -23.19 5.98
CA GLN A 57 5.73 -22.97 6.61
C GLN A 57 5.57 -21.54 7.15
N PHE A 58 6.67 -20.93 7.65
CA PHE A 58 6.64 -19.53 8.08
C PHE A 58 6.47 -18.58 6.90
N TRP A 59 7.12 -18.85 5.77
CA TRP A 59 6.98 -18.04 4.55
C TRP A 59 5.60 -18.18 3.94
N TYR A 60 5.05 -19.39 3.92
CA TYR A 60 3.68 -19.63 3.47
C TYR A 60 2.66 -18.88 4.33
N SER A 61 2.78 -18.97 5.65
CA SER A 61 1.93 -18.22 6.58
C SER A 61 2.09 -16.70 6.43
N TYR A 62 3.32 -16.22 6.22
CA TYR A 62 3.61 -14.79 6.02
C TYR A 62 3.05 -14.28 4.69
N TYR A 63 3.13 -15.09 3.63
CA TYR A 63 2.53 -14.80 2.33
C TYR A 63 1.00 -14.72 2.45
N ASN A 64 0.34 -15.69 3.07
CA ASN A 64 -1.12 -15.67 3.24
C ASN A 64 -1.61 -14.46 4.06
N ARG A 65 -0.88 -14.08 5.11
CA ARG A 65 -1.17 -12.86 5.87
C ARG A 65 -1.04 -11.60 4.99
N THR A 66 0.00 -11.55 4.18
CA THR A 66 0.21 -10.47 3.20
C THR A 66 -0.90 -10.45 2.15
N LEU A 67 -1.36 -11.61 1.67
CA LEU A 67 -2.47 -11.70 0.72
C LEU A 67 -3.73 -11.06 1.30
N LYS A 68 -4.07 -11.44 2.54
CA LYS A 68 -5.24 -10.95 3.28
C LYS A 68 -5.17 -9.44 3.54
N GLU A 69 -4.02 -8.95 4.01
CA GLU A 69 -3.80 -7.52 4.25
C GLU A 69 -3.96 -6.68 2.97
N MET A 70 -3.38 -7.13 1.85
CA MET A 70 -3.52 -6.45 0.56
C MET A 70 -4.96 -6.55 0.02
N SER A 71 -5.69 -7.63 0.31
CA SER A 71 -7.11 -7.72 -0.04
C SER A 71 -7.95 -6.70 0.72
N TYR A 72 -7.66 -6.46 2.00
CA TYR A 72 -8.29 -5.38 2.76
C TYR A 72 -7.95 -4.01 2.19
N PHE A 73 -6.68 -3.80 1.82
CA PHE A 73 -6.27 -2.57 1.15
C PHE A 73 -7.04 -2.35 -0.15
N LYS A 74 -7.17 -3.37 -0.99
CA LYS A 74 -7.97 -3.32 -2.22
C LYS A 74 -9.41 -2.87 -1.94
N LYS A 75 -10.05 -3.49 -0.95
CA LYS A 75 -11.43 -3.17 -0.57
C LYS A 75 -11.58 -1.75 -0.04
N ALA A 76 -10.62 -1.26 0.76
CA ALA A 76 -10.62 0.10 1.26
C ALA A 76 -10.51 1.12 0.12
N VAL A 77 -9.62 0.88 -0.85
CA VAL A 77 -9.49 1.72 -2.06
C VAL A 77 -10.79 1.71 -2.88
N GLN A 78 -11.36 0.54 -3.14
CA GLN A 78 -12.63 0.43 -3.87
C GLN A 78 -13.78 1.18 -3.18
N ALA A 79 -13.88 1.06 -1.86
CA ALA A 79 -14.89 1.77 -1.09
C ALA A 79 -14.70 3.29 -1.13
N ASP A 80 -13.45 3.78 -1.17
CA ASP A 80 -13.19 5.21 -1.31
C ASP A 80 -13.55 5.73 -2.71
N ILE A 81 -13.21 4.97 -3.76
CA ILE A 81 -13.52 5.29 -5.16
C ILE A 81 -15.03 5.37 -5.39
N VAL A 82 -15.81 4.41 -4.86
CA VAL A 82 -17.28 4.42 -5.00
C VAL A 82 -17.89 5.70 -4.42
N LYS A 83 -17.33 6.19 -3.31
CA LYS A 83 -17.78 7.41 -2.64
C LYS A 83 -17.25 8.70 -3.27
N THR A 84 -16.36 8.62 -4.26
CA THR A 84 -15.83 9.81 -4.95
C THR A 84 -16.95 10.56 -5.68
N CYS A 85 -17.86 9.85 -6.36
CA CYS A 85 -18.99 10.47 -7.04
C CYS A 85 -19.94 11.18 -6.05
N GLU A 86 -20.17 10.60 -4.86
CA GLU A 86 -21.00 11.21 -3.81
C GLU A 86 -20.37 12.48 -3.23
N ARG A 87 -19.04 12.51 -3.07
CA ARG A 87 -18.32 13.67 -2.51
C ARG A 87 -18.15 14.81 -3.50
N LEU A 88 -17.83 14.49 -4.75
CA LEU A 88 -17.54 15.50 -5.77
C LEU A 88 -18.79 15.96 -6.50
N GLY A 89 -19.81 15.11 -6.67
CA GLY A 89 -21.01 15.43 -7.45
C GLY A 89 -20.65 16.01 -8.82
N GLU A 90 -21.26 17.15 -9.17
CA GLU A 90 -20.97 17.89 -10.41
C GLU A 90 -19.59 18.59 -10.40
N SER A 91 -19.00 18.79 -9.21
CA SER A 91 -17.69 19.44 -9.02
C SER A 91 -16.52 18.57 -9.47
N ILE A 92 -16.77 17.36 -10.00
CA ILE A 92 -15.74 16.48 -10.56
C ILE A 92 -15.00 17.13 -11.74
N MET A 93 -15.58 18.16 -12.37
CA MET A 93 -14.95 18.89 -13.47
C MET A 93 -13.93 19.94 -13.00
N GLU A 94 -13.99 20.35 -11.74
CA GLU A 94 -13.08 21.35 -11.19
C GLU A 94 -11.78 20.71 -10.71
N LEU A 95 -10.66 21.10 -11.31
CA LEU A 95 -9.35 20.50 -11.03
C LEU A 95 -8.93 20.63 -9.55
N HIS A 96 -9.19 21.78 -8.93
CA HIS A 96 -8.82 22.03 -7.54
C HIS A 96 -9.63 21.17 -6.55
N MET A 97 -10.90 20.88 -6.86
CA MET A 97 -11.74 19.99 -6.07
C MET A 97 -11.29 18.54 -6.18
N ARG A 98 -10.94 18.09 -7.39
CA ARG A 98 -10.34 16.75 -7.59
C ARG A 98 -9.02 16.59 -6.86
N GLN A 99 -8.16 17.61 -6.90
CA GLN A 99 -6.90 17.60 -6.17
C GLN A 99 -7.13 17.50 -4.66
N ALA A 100 -8.08 18.27 -4.12
CA ALA A 100 -8.44 18.20 -2.71
C ALA A 100 -9.02 16.82 -2.31
N ASP A 101 -9.88 16.21 -3.15
CA ASP A 101 -10.41 14.87 -2.86
C ASP A 101 -9.33 13.79 -2.90
N TYR A 102 -8.42 13.88 -3.87
CA TYR A 102 -7.25 13.01 -3.98
C TYR A 102 -6.34 13.13 -2.76
N ASP A 103 -6.03 14.35 -2.32
CA ASP A 103 -5.17 14.54 -1.15
C ASP A 103 -5.84 14.03 0.13
N GLY A 104 -7.17 14.10 0.22
CA GLY A 104 -7.95 13.52 1.31
C GLY A 104 -8.10 12.00 1.28
N CYS A 105 -7.82 11.32 0.15
CA CYS A 105 -8.07 9.88 0.03
C CYS A 105 -7.22 9.04 0.98
N TRP A 106 -6.01 9.50 1.31
CA TRP A 106 -5.09 8.76 2.18
C TRP A 106 -5.63 8.58 3.59
N GLU A 107 -6.26 9.62 4.14
CA GLU A 107 -6.89 9.57 5.46
C GLU A 107 -8.12 8.68 5.46
N ARG A 108 -8.96 8.79 4.42
CA ARG A 108 -10.17 7.97 4.30
C ARG A 108 -9.86 6.49 4.14
N ILE A 109 -8.90 6.15 3.28
CA ILE A 109 -8.44 4.77 3.10
C ILE A 109 -7.77 4.27 4.39
N ALA A 110 -7.00 5.10 5.10
CA ALA A 110 -6.42 4.72 6.40
C ALA A 110 -7.52 4.40 7.42
N ALA A 111 -8.56 5.23 7.53
CA ALA A 111 -9.70 4.99 8.41
C ALA A 111 -10.43 3.67 8.08
N LEU A 112 -10.62 3.36 6.80
CA LEU A 112 -11.18 2.08 6.36
C LEU A 112 -10.26 0.89 6.71
N MET A 113 -8.95 1.08 6.65
CA MET A 113 -7.96 0.06 7.01
C MET A 113 -7.81 -0.16 8.52
N VAL A 114 -8.14 0.82 9.37
CA VAL A 114 -8.11 0.69 10.84
C VAL A 114 -9.00 -0.46 11.32
N MET A 115 -10.11 -0.73 10.65
CA MET A 115 -10.99 -1.89 10.94
C MET A 115 -10.28 -3.25 10.82
N HIS A 116 -9.15 -3.30 10.10
CA HIS A 116 -8.37 -4.50 9.87
C HIS A 116 -7.02 -4.48 10.59
N SER A 117 -6.43 -3.29 10.80
CA SER A 117 -5.26 -3.09 11.66
C SER A 117 -5.10 -1.61 12.01
N SER A 118 -5.03 -1.29 13.30
CA SER A 118 -4.82 0.07 13.83
C SER A 118 -3.48 0.71 13.42
N ARG A 119 -2.61 -0.02 12.71
CA ARG A 119 -1.29 0.44 12.29
C ARG A 119 -1.32 1.23 10.98
N TRP A 120 -2.45 1.31 10.29
CA TRP A 120 -2.55 2.06 9.03
C TRP A 120 -2.80 3.54 9.29
N THR A 121 -1.82 4.36 8.91
CA THR A 121 -1.92 5.83 8.90
C THR A 121 -1.96 6.32 7.46
N ALA A 122 -2.41 7.57 7.24
CA ALA A 122 -2.43 8.16 5.90
C ALA A 122 -1.06 8.11 5.21
N ALA A 123 0.02 8.39 5.96
CA ALA A 123 1.39 8.28 5.44
C ALA A 123 1.75 6.85 5.00
N ARG A 124 1.35 5.83 5.76
CA ARG A 124 1.58 4.42 5.41
C ARG A 124 0.75 3.99 4.21
N VAL A 125 -0.49 4.47 4.09
CA VAL A 125 -1.34 4.22 2.92
C VAL A 125 -0.72 4.84 1.66
N LYS A 126 -0.34 6.13 1.70
CA LYS A 126 0.27 6.81 0.56
C LYS A 126 1.58 6.13 0.15
N TYR A 127 2.42 5.77 1.12
CA TYR A 127 3.66 5.02 0.84
C TYR A 127 3.38 3.65 0.22
N ALA A 128 2.47 2.86 0.80
CA ALA A 128 2.12 1.55 0.29
C ALA A 128 1.60 1.62 -1.15
N TRP A 129 0.68 2.55 -1.42
CA TRP A 129 0.11 2.78 -2.75
C TRP A 129 1.20 3.09 -3.78
N THR A 130 2.07 4.06 -3.47
CA THR A 130 3.14 4.52 -4.38
C THR A 130 4.32 3.57 -4.50
N HIS A 131 4.44 2.59 -3.59
CA HIS A 131 5.56 1.65 -3.57
C HIS A 131 5.09 0.20 -3.71
N GLY A 132 4.27 -0.04 -4.73
CA GLY A 132 4.00 -1.37 -5.28
C GLY A 132 2.60 -1.92 -5.02
N VAL A 133 1.77 -1.30 -4.16
CA VAL A 133 0.37 -1.75 -4.01
C VAL A 133 -0.47 -1.41 -5.24
N SER A 134 -0.26 -0.25 -5.87
CA SER A 134 -0.93 0.11 -7.12
C SER A 134 -0.73 -0.97 -8.21
N ASP A 135 0.49 -1.51 -8.32
CA ASP A 135 0.87 -2.49 -9.34
C ASP A 135 0.25 -3.88 -9.12
N LEU A 136 -0.25 -4.12 -7.90
CA LEU A 136 -1.03 -5.31 -7.59
C LEU A 136 -2.49 -5.19 -8.05
N PHE A 137 -2.98 -3.97 -8.26
CA PHE A 137 -4.38 -3.64 -8.58
C PHE A 137 -4.46 -2.62 -9.73
N PRO A 138 -3.99 -2.96 -10.94
CA PRO A 138 -3.95 -2.03 -12.07
C PRO A 138 -5.34 -1.56 -12.53
N ASP A 139 -6.39 -2.27 -12.10
CA ASP A 139 -7.80 -1.92 -12.31
C ASP A 139 -8.29 -0.78 -11.41
N LEU A 140 -7.54 -0.42 -10.37
CA LEU A 140 -7.92 0.63 -9.44
C LEU A 140 -7.09 1.88 -9.67
N MET A 141 -7.76 2.98 -10.01
CA MET A 141 -7.14 4.29 -10.08
C MET A 141 -7.69 5.21 -9.01
N LEU A 142 -6.81 5.67 -8.13
CA LEU A 142 -7.09 6.83 -7.29
C LEU A 142 -6.95 8.05 -8.19
N SER A 143 -8.08 8.64 -8.52
CA SER A 143 -8.22 9.74 -9.49
C SER A 143 -7.50 11.00 -9.04
N LEU A 144 -6.87 11.67 -10.00
CA LEU A 144 -6.43 13.07 -9.97
C LEU A 144 -7.11 13.78 -11.14
#